data_AF-A3V915-F1
#
_entry.id   AF-A3V915-F1
#
_cell.length_a   1.000
_cell.length_b   1.000
_cell.length_c   1.000
_cell.angle_alpha   90.00
_cell.angle_beta   90.00
_cell.angle_gamma   90.00
#
_symmetry.space_group_name_H-M   'P 1'
#
loop_
_entity.id
_entity.type
_entity.pdbx_description
1 polymer ?
#
loop_
_entity_poly.entity_id
_entity_poly.type
_entity_poly.pdbx_seq_one_letter_code
_entity_poly.pdbx_strand_id
1 'polypeptide(L)'
;MAHRADGGTVMEFEINMQLLSTPADLSLRDKKALAAASWVRMGIDIILVEHGIPIKDTRSRAERMSPVDTYFYVLEQPEQINIALRTGPKTGLVALSVYTDAPGVGLHTLEERGFFCPQDDPLIRHETITRGQSQGRFHTVLFYSGKDQFLETGLDDLPGVYVRSSGELILLPPHELNFDSEFGLVARSIYECDDILAPVAIPYLPDGLRKMIRAAERQALADKRKPKLRGGVLPELYTPVAEGGRNNALARRAGFLLGVRKLTEEQTLKELLDINQRCCQPPLGLCEVRNIARSIAKKHHRHG
;
A
#
# COMPACT_ATOMS: atom_id res chain seq x y z
N MET A 1 8.72 -43.39 -35.61
CA MET A 1 9.28 -43.74 -34.29
C MET A 1 8.96 -42.61 -33.34
N ALA A 2 7.93 -42.81 -32.52
CA ALA A 2 7.44 -41.85 -31.56
C ALA A 2 8.13 -42.10 -30.21
N HIS A 3 8.84 -41.09 -29.70
CA HIS A 3 9.32 -41.10 -28.32
C HIS A 3 8.17 -40.69 -27.41
N ARG A 4 7.60 -41.66 -26.70
CA ARG A 4 6.93 -41.46 -25.41
C ARG A 4 8.02 -41.13 -24.39
N ALA A 5 7.94 -39.96 -23.77
CA ALA A 5 8.75 -39.59 -22.62
C ALA A 5 7.81 -39.34 -21.42
N ASP A 6 8.10 -40.06 -20.33
CA ASP A 6 7.79 -39.81 -18.92
C ASP A 6 6.46 -39.16 -18.53
N GLY A 7 5.44 -40.00 -18.38
CA GLY A 7 4.26 -39.72 -17.54
C GLY A 7 4.35 -40.32 -16.13
N GLY A 8 5.49 -40.92 -15.75
CA GLY A 8 5.66 -41.63 -14.47
C GLY A 8 5.98 -40.70 -13.29
N THR A 9 6.84 -39.70 -13.50
CA THR A 9 7.38 -38.86 -12.42
C THR A 9 6.37 -37.84 -11.88
N VAL A 10 5.45 -37.37 -12.73
CA VAL A 10 4.42 -36.38 -12.34
C VAL A 10 3.32 -37.06 -11.51
N MET A 11 2.86 -38.25 -11.90
CA MET A 11 1.84 -38.99 -11.14
C MET A 11 2.37 -39.56 -9.82
N GLU A 12 3.64 -39.98 -9.73
CA GLU A 12 4.23 -40.40 -8.45
C GLU A 12 4.41 -39.23 -7.47
N PHE A 13 4.69 -38.02 -7.98
CA PHE A 13 4.72 -36.81 -7.15
C PHE A 13 3.31 -36.39 -6.70
N GLU A 14 2.29 -36.56 -7.54
CA GLU A 14 0.87 -36.33 -7.19
C GLU A 14 0.38 -37.24 -6.07
N ILE A 15 0.75 -38.53 -6.10
CA ILE A 15 0.39 -39.50 -5.06
C ILE A 15 1.15 -39.20 -3.76
N ASN A 16 2.44 -38.85 -3.84
CA ASN A 16 3.23 -38.56 -2.64
C ASN A 16 2.86 -37.24 -1.97
N MET A 17 2.43 -36.19 -2.69
CA MET A 17 1.96 -34.95 -2.05
C MET A 17 0.59 -35.08 -1.37
N GLN A 18 -0.29 -35.96 -1.87
CA GLN A 18 -1.57 -36.25 -1.22
C GLN A 18 -1.43 -37.19 -0.01
N LEU A 19 -0.31 -37.92 0.10
CA LEU A 19 0.01 -38.82 1.20
C LEU A 19 0.86 -38.18 2.31
N LEU A 20 1.27 -36.92 2.15
CA LEU A 20 1.87 -36.16 3.23
C LEU A 20 0.80 -35.92 4.31
N SER A 21 1.20 -36.10 5.56
CA SER A 21 0.42 -35.83 6.77
C SER A 21 -0.39 -34.53 6.68
N THR A 22 -1.48 -34.44 7.46
CA THR A 22 -2.30 -33.22 7.52
C THR A 22 -1.40 -32.00 7.66
N PRO A 23 -1.72 -30.86 7.00
CA PRO A 23 -0.87 -29.67 7.01
C PRO A 23 -0.42 -29.26 8.42
N ALA A 24 -1.21 -29.55 9.45
CA ALA A 24 -0.86 -29.37 10.85
C ALA A 24 0.54 -29.91 11.24
N ASP A 25 0.92 -31.09 10.77
CA ASP A 25 2.12 -31.82 11.21
C ASP A 25 3.41 -31.45 10.46
N LEU A 26 3.29 -30.64 9.39
CA LEU A 26 4.42 -30.23 8.58
C LEU A 26 5.23 -29.10 9.26
N SER A 27 6.55 -29.15 9.11
CA SER A 27 7.42 -28.04 9.53
C SER A 27 7.05 -26.76 8.76
N LEU A 28 7.35 -25.58 9.33
CA LEU A 28 7.10 -24.31 8.65
C LEU A 28 7.81 -24.26 7.28
N ARG A 29 9.02 -24.85 7.21
CA ARG A 29 9.78 -24.96 5.97
C ARG A 29 9.07 -25.80 4.91
N ASP A 30 8.57 -26.98 5.28
CA ASP A 30 7.83 -27.84 4.35
C ASP A 30 6.56 -27.15 3.84
N LYS A 31 5.85 -26.46 4.73
CA LYS A 31 4.65 -25.70 4.38
C LYS A 31 4.97 -24.58 3.38
N LYS A 32 6.07 -23.85 3.57
CA LYS A 32 6.55 -22.82 2.63
C LYS A 32 6.89 -23.41 1.26
N ALA A 33 7.58 -24.55 1.23
CA ALA A 33 7.94 -25.23 -0.01
C ALA A 33 6.71 -25.72 -0.78
N LEU A 34 5.75 -26.36 -0.10
CA LEU A 34 4.48 -26.80 -0.71
C LEU A 34 3.63 -25.63 -1.20
N ALA A 35 3.57 -24.54 -0.43
CA ALA A 35 2.90 -23.32 -0.84
C ALA A 35 3.52 -22.76 -2.13
N ALA A 36 4.85 -22.63 -2.18
CA ALA A 36 5.58 -22.14 -3.35
C ALA A 36 5.31 -22.98 -4.59
N ALA A 37 5.41 -24.31 -4.47
CA ALA A 37 5.13 -25.24 -5.56
C ALA A 37 3.68 -25.14 -6.05
N SER A 38 2.73 -24.96 -5.14
CA SER A 38 1.31 -24.80 -5.45
C SER A 38 1.02 -23.52 -6.23
N TRP A 39 1.66 -22.40 -5.87
CA TRP A 39 1.59 -21.15 -6.62
C TRP A 39 2.19 -21.27 -8.02
N VAL A 40 3.34 -21.94 -8.14
CA VAL A 40 3.98 -22.21 -9.43
C VAL A 40 3.12 -23.11 -10.32
N ARG A 41 2.42 -24.10 -9.74
CA ARG A 41 1.47 -24.96 -10.46
C ARG A 41 0.29 -24.17 -11.04
N MET A 42 -0.12 -23.06 -10.40
CA MET A 42 -1.11 -22.12 -10.96
C MET A 42 -0.53 -21.22 -12.07
N GLY A 43 0.74 -21.39 -12.44
CA GLY A 43 1.44 -20.58 -13.42
C GLY A 43 1.92 -19.23 -12.89
N ILE A 44 2.03 -19.08 -11.57
CA ILE A 44 2.43 -17.83 -10.91
C ILE A 44 3.86 -17.97 -10.40
N ASP A 45 4.74 -17.13 -10.93
CA ASP A 45 6.14 -17.03 -10.51
C ASP A 45 6.22 -16.45 -9.09
N ILE A 46 6.85 -17.20 -8.17
CA ILE A 46 7.05 -16.79 -6.78
C ILE A 46 8.40 -16.08 -6.61
N ILE A 47 8.46 -15.20 -5.63
CA ILE A 47 9.65 -14.43 -5.28
C ILE A 47 10.04 -14.83 -3.86
N LEU A 48 11.28 -15.28 -3.70
CA LEU A 48 11.84 -15.51 -2.37
C LEU A 48 12.21 -14.17 -1.73
N VAL A 49 11.88 -14.02 -0.45
CA VAL A 49 12.13 -12.79 0.31
C VAL A 49 12.74 -13.10 1.66
N GLU A 50 13.68 -12.26 2.10
CA GLU A 50 14.28 -12.28 3.43
C GLU A 50 14.03 -10.91 4.06
N HIS A 51 13.44 -10.87 5.26
CA HIS A 51 13.04 -9.62 5.92
C HIS A 51 12.24 -8.64 5.02
N GLY A 52 11.39 -9.18 4.15
CA GLY A 52 10.58 -8.40 3.19
C GLY A 52 11.33 -7.92 1.94
N ILE A 53 12.60 -8.26 1.78
CA ILE A 53 13.43 -7.87 0.63
C ILE A 53 13.59 -9.06 -0.31
N PRO A 54 13.35 -8.92 -1.62
CA PRO A 54 13.63 -9.98 -2.60
C PRO A 54 15.08 -10.42 -2.56
N ILE A 55 15.29 -11.73 -2.46
CA ILE A 55 16.62 -12.32 -2.62
C ILE A 55 16.82 -12.78 -4.06
N LYS A 56 18.09 -12.94 -4.44
CA LYS A 56 18.44 -13.40 -5.78
C LYS A 56 18.17 -14.90 -5.89
N ASP A 57 17.19 -15.27 -6.71
CA ASP A 57 16.99 -16.64 -7.16
C ASP A 57 17.96 -16.94 -8.32
N THR A 58 18.84 -17.92 -8.12
CA THR A 58 19.88 -18.30 -9.10
C THR A 58 19.37 -19.23 -10.19
N ARG A 59 18.17 -19.78 -10.03
CA ARG A 59 17.56 -20.69 -10.98
C ARG A 59 17.14 -19.98 -12.25
N SER A 60 17.16 -20.70 -13.36
CA SER A 60 16.58 -20.26 -14.63
C SER A 60 15.06 -20.07 -14.50
N ARG A 61 14.46 -19.35 -15.43
CA ARG A 61 12.99 -19.19 -15.44
C ARG A 61 12.26 -20.54 -15.58
N ALA A 62 12.82 -21.50 -16.31
CA ALA A 62 12.19 -22.81 -16.48
C ALA A 62 12.10 -23.56 -15.14
N GLU A 63 13.20 -23.58 -14.38
CA GLU A 63 13.26 -24.19 -13.04
C GLU A 63 12.37 -23.45 -12.03
N ARG A 64 12.32 -22.10 -12.07
CA ARG A 64 11.39 -21.33 -11.22
C ARG A 64 9.91 -21.58 -11.52
N MET A 65 9.60 -21.99 -12.75
CA MET A 65 8.25 -22.36 -13.19
C MET A 65 7.96 -23.86 -13.07
N SER A 66 8.90 -24.66 -12.55
CA SER A 66 8.71 -26.07 -12.23
C SER A 66 8.28 -26.22 -10.77
N PRO A 67 7.08 -26.77 -10.48
CA PRO A 67 6.63 -26.96 -9.11
C PRO A 67 7.59 -27.82 -8.29
N VAL A 68 8.16 -28.88 -8.89
CA VAL A 68 9.08 -29.82 -8.25
C VAL A 68 10.41 -29.13 -7.92
N ASP A 69 11.02 -28.46 -8.89
CA ASP A 69 12.28 -27.74 -8.66
C ASP A 69 12.10 -26.60 -7.65
N THR A 70 10.93 -25.98 -7.64
CA THR A 70 10.58 -24.94 -6.65
C THR A 70 10.39 -25.49 -5.26
N TYR A 71 9.75 -26.65 -5.11
CA TYR A 71 9.63 -27.32 -3.83
C TYR A 71 11.02 -27.59 -3.22
N PHE A 72 11.90 -28.30 -3.94
CA PHE A 72 13.22 -28.66 -3.42
C PHE A 72 14.10 -27.44 -3.18
N TYR A 73 14.06 -26.44 -4.08
CA TYR A 73 14.85 -25.23 -3.88
C TYR A 73 14.45 -24.46 -2.62
N VAL A 74 13.15 -24.38 -2.31
CA VAL A 74 12.65 -23.72 -1.10
C VAL A 74 13.01 -24.52 0.16
N LEU A 75 13.01 -25.84 0.11
CA LEU A 75 13.46 -26.70 1.23
C LEU A 75 14.93 -26.51 1.59
N GLU A 76 15.76 -26.19 0.59
CA GLU A 76 17.18 -25.92 0.79
C GLU A 76 17.45 -24.52 1.36
N GLN A 77 16.45 -23.63 1.36
CA GLN A 77 16.61 -22.29 1.90
C GLN A 77 16.59 -22.27 3.43
N PRO A 78 17.25 -21.27 4.04
CA PRO A 78 17.08 -20.96 5.45
C PRO A 78 15.61 -20.73 5.82
N GLU A 79 15.24 -21.11 7.04
CA GLU A 79 13.84 -21.04 7.50
C GLU A 79 13.28 -19.62 7.54
N GLN A 80 14.14 -18.59 7.68
CA GLN A 80 13.73 -17.18 7.62
C GLN A 80 13.34 -16.70 6.22
N ILE A 81 13.62 -17.46 5.16
CA ILE A 81 13.16 -17.14 3.82
C ILE A 81 11.66 -17.34 3.75
N ASN A 82 10.97 -16.37 3.15
CA ASN A 82 9.54 -16.40 2.92
C ASN A 82 9.27 -16.30 1.42
N ILE A 83 8.00 -16.49 1.06
CA ILE A 83 7.55 -16.41 -0.31
C ILE A 83 6.63 -15.21 -0.50
N ALA A 84 6.72 -14.61 -1.66
CA ALA A 84 5.90 -13.48 -2.08
C ALA A 84 5.52 -13.63 -3.55
N LEU A 85 4.53 -12.85 -3.98
CA LEU A 85 4.26 -12.62 -5.38
C LEU A 85 4.32 -11.13 -5.70
N ARG A 86 4.43 -10.82 -7.00
CA ARG A 86 4.36 -9.44 -7.47
C ARG A 86 3.00 -9.19 -8.13
N THR A 87 2.33 -8.10 -7.79
CA THR A 87 1.09 -7.67 -8.47
C THR A 87 1.39 -7.08 -9.85
N GLY A 88 0.34 -6.97 -10.68
CA GLY A 88 0.35 -6.29 -11.96
C GLY A 88 0.40 -7.22 -13.18
N PRO A 89 0.60 -6.68 -14.39
CA PRO A 89 0.34 -7.39 -15.65
C PRO A 89 1.18 -8.63 -15.91
N LYS A 90 2.31 -8.77 -15.23
CA LYS A 90 3.21 -9.93 -15.41
C LYS A 90 2.62 -11.20 -14.81
N THR A 91 1.98 -11.09 -13.65
CA THR A 91 1.28 -12.18 -12.96
C THR A 91 -0.23 -12.15 -13.24
N GLY A 92 -0.73 -10.99 -13.67
CA GLY A 92 -2.13 -10.70 -13.86
C GLY A 92 -2.90 -10.52 -12.58
N LEU A 93 -2.22 -10.36 -11.44
CA LEU A 93 -2.85 -10.26 -10.13
C LEU A 93 -2.99 -8.82 -9.68
N VAL A 94 -4.12 -8.51 -9.07
CA VAL A 94 -4.31 -7.32 -8.25
C VAL A 94 -4.56 -7.76 -6.81
N ALA A 95 -4.02 -7.00 -5.86
CA ALA A 95 -4.23 -7.24 -4.44
C ALA A 95 -4.99 -6.07 -3.83
N LEU A 96 -5.91 -6.39 -2.93
CA LEU A 96 -6.61 -5.41 -2.09
C LEU A 96 -6.19 -5.63 -0.65
N SER A 97 -5.71 -4.59 0.02
CA SER A 97 -5.62 -4.59 1.48
C SER A 97 -6.94 -4.13 2.05
N VAL A 98 -7.46 -4.90 3.00
CA VAL A 98 -8.80 -4.74 3.53
C VAL A 98 -8.71 -4.65 5.05
N TYR A 99 -9.17 -3.53 5.59
CA TYR A 99 -9.22 -3.26 7.03
C TYR A 99 -10.69 -3.34 7.46
N THR A 100 -10.98 -4.30 8.34
CA THR A 100 -12.34 -4.54 8.84
C THR A 100 -12.38 -4.28 10.34
N ASP A 101 -12.94 -3.14 10.73
CA ASP A 101 -13.08 -2.66 12.10
C ASP A 101 -14.54 -2.59 12.57
N ALA A 102 -15.48 -2.46 11.64
CA ALA A 102 -16.92 -2.39 11.90
C ALA A 102 -17.75 -2.95 10.72
N PRO A 103 -19.05 -3.25 10.93
CA PRO A 103 -19.98 -3.55 9.83
C PRO A 103 -20.00 -2.44 8.77
N GLY A 104 -20.18 -2.82 7.50
CA GLY A 104 -20.19 -1.88 6.39
C GLY A 104 -18.83 -1.31 5.99
N VAL A 105 -17.73 -1.81 6.55
CA VAL A 105 -16.34 -1.45 6.21
C VAL A 105 -15.55 -2.71 5.78
N GLY A 106 -14.59 -2.53 4.87
CA GLY A 106 -13.61 -3.54 4.52
C GLY A 106 -14.22 -4.77 3.88
N LEU A 107 -14.04 -5.94 4.52
CA LEU A 107 -14.52 -7.22 3.99
C LEU A 107 -16.05 -7.26 3.95
N HIS A 108 -16.71 -6.70 4.95
CA HIS A 108 -18.18 -6.68 5.00
C HIS A 108 -18.78 -5.95 3.80
N THR A 109 -18.20 -4.81 3.41
CA THR A 109 -18.68 -4.07 2.23
C THR A 109 -18.42 -4.82 0.92
N LEU A 110 -17.29 -5.53 0.83
CA LEU A 110 -16.99 -6.36 -0.35
C LEU A 110 -17.98 -7.52 -0.49
N GLU A 111 -18.31 -8.18 0.64
CA GLU A 111 -19.28 -9.26 0.70
C GLU A 111 -20.70 -8.77 0.40
N GLU A 112 -21.16 -7.72 1.07
CA GLU A 112 -22.50 -7.12 0.88
C GLU A 112 -22.76 -6.68 -0.57
N ARG A 113 -21.71 -6.26 -1.28
CA ARG A 113 -21.80 -5.87 -2.70
C ARG A 113 -21.55 -7.03 -3.68
N GLY A 114 -21.33 -8.24 -3.18
CA GLY A 114 -21.12 -9.44 -3.99
C GLY A 114 -19.80 -9.42 -4.76
N PHE A 115 -18.78 -8.72 -4.26
CA PHE A 115 -17.44 -8.72 -4.85
C PHE A 115 -16.50 -9.76 -4.24
N PHE A 116 -16.87 -10.34 -3.10
CA PHE A 116 -16.06 -11.31 -2.35
C PHE A 116 -16.98 -12.33 -1.66
N CYS A 117 -16.59 -13.60 -1.66
CA CYS A 117 -17.22 -14.68 -0.91
C CYS A 117 -16.21 -15.28 0.09
N PRO A 118 -16.42 -15.15 1.41
CA PRO A 118 -15.51 -15.71 2.42
C PRO A 118 -15.30 -17.23 2.32
N GLN A 119 -16.22 -17.96 1.69
CA GLN A 119 -16.16 -19.42 1.57
C GLN A 119 -15.39 -19.87 0.33
N ASP A 120 -15.43 -19.09 -0.76
CA ASP A 120 -14.89 -19.49 -2.06
C ASP A 120 -13.61 -18.74 -2.43
N ASP A 121 -13.45 -17.52 -1.93
CA ASP A 121 -12.36 -16.64 -2.33
C ASP A 121 -11.18 -16.70 -1.36
N PRO A 122 -9.94 -16.69 -1.88
CA PRO A 122 -8.76 -16.76 -1.05
C PRO A 122 -8.55 -15.48 -0.24
N LEU A 123 -8.53 -15.65 1.07
CA LEU A 123 -8.38 -14.57 2.03
C LEU A 123 -7.14 -14.78 2.89
N ILE A 124 -6.17 -13.88 2.75
CA ILE A 124 -4.94 -13.90 3.53
C ILE A 124 -5.12 -12.95 4.72
N ARG A 125 -5.04 -13.47 5.94
CA ARG A 125 -4.93 -12.63 7.15
C ARG A 125 -3.47 -12.28 7.40
N HIS A 126 -3.22 -11.01 7.63
CA HIS A 126 -1.96 -10.50 8.18
C HIS A 126 -2.23 -9.98 9.59
N GLU A 127 -1.40 -10.37 10.54
CA GLU A 127 -1.54 -9.90 11.91
C GLU A 127 -0.19 -9.68 12.57
N THR A 128 -0.16 -8.68 13.44
CA THR A 128 0.99 -8.37 14.28
C THR A 128 0.64 -8.75 15.70
N ILE A 129 1.51 -9.52 16.35
CA ILE A 129 1.34 -10.05 17.69
C ILE A 129 2.48 -9.52 18.54
N THR A 130 2.15 -8.94 19.69
CA THR A 130 3.11 -8.50 20.70
C THR A 130 2.81 -9.21 21.99
N ARG A 131 3.78 -9.95 22.54
CA ARG A 131 3.63 -10.71 23.80
C ARG A 131 2.38 -11.61 23.81
N GLY A 132 2.11 -12.27 22.67
CA GLY A 132 0.96 -13.15 22.50
C GLY A 132 -0.39 -12.45 22.25
N GLN A 133 -0.43 -11.12 22.24
CA GLN A 133 -1.65 -10.36 21.96
C GLN A 133 -1.61 -9.73 20.56
N SER A 134 -2.67 -9.96 19.78
CA SER A 134 -2.85 -9.31 18.47
C SER A 134 -2.98 -7.79 18.66
N GLN A 135 -2.09 -7.03 17.99
CA GLN A 135 -2.05 -5.57 18.01
C GLN A 135 -2.78 -4.94 16.82
N GLY A 136 -3.14 -5.75 15.84
CA GLY A 136 -3.78 -5.29 14.62
C GLY A 136 -3.78 -6.39 13.58
N ARG A 137 -4.81 -6.36 12.74
CA ARG A 137 -4.94 -7.27 11.60
C ARG A 137 -5.51 -6.54 10.40
N PHE A 138 -5.12 -7.00 9.23
CA PHE A 138 -5.76 -6.65 7.97
C PHE A 138 -5.74 -7.88 7.08
N HIS A 139 -6.54 -7.85 6.03
CA HIS A 139 -6.62 -8.94 5.08
C HIS A 139 -6.11 -8.52 3.72
N THR A 140 -5.56 -9.47 2.98
CA THR A 140 -5.28 -9.31 1.55
C THR A 140 -6.19 -10.23 0.75
N VAL A 141 -6.93 -9.64 -0.19
CA VAL A 141 -7.75 -10.35 -1.19
C VAL A 141 -7.05 -10.25 -2.54
N LEU A 142 -6.94 -11.37 -3.25
CA LEU A 142 -6.28 -11.44 -4.56
C LEU A 142 -7.31 -11.71 -5.66
N PHE A 143 -7.22 -10.94 -6.74
CA PHE A 143 -8.03 -11.15 -7.95
C PHE A 143 -7.15 -11.24 -9.19
N TYR A 144 -7.58 -12.04 -10.16
CA TYR A 144 -7.02 -12.06 -11.50
C TYR A 144 -7.65 -10.95 -12.36
N SER A 145 -6.81 -10.04 -12.83
CA SER A 145 -7.17 -8.86 -13.62
C SER A 145 -6.55 -8.85 -15.03
N GLY A 146 -5.68 -9.81 -15.34
CA GLY A 146 -5.04 -9.94 -16.65
C GLY A 146 -3.95 -8.90 -16.88
N LYS A 147 -4.06 -8.09 -17.94
CA LYS A 147 -3.01 -7.11 -18.29
C LYS A 147 -3.20 -5.73 -17.64
N ASP A 148 -4.17 -5.61 -16.74
CA ASP A 148 -4.47 -4.35 -16.08
C ASP A 148 -3.32 -3.90 -15.16
N GLN A 149 -3.07 -2.59 -15.17
CA GLN A 149 -2.23 -1.92 -14.19
C GLN A 149 -3.11 -1.07 -13.28
N PHE A 150 -2.76 -1.03 -12.00
CA PHE A 150 -3.47 -0.25 -10.98
C PHE A 150 -2.50 0.60 -10.16
N LEU A 151 -2.95 1.78 -9.78
CA LEU A 151 -2.30 2.65 -8.80
C LEU A 151 -2.72 2.24 -7.39
N GLU A 152 -1.88 2.54 -6.42
CA GLU A 152 -2.31 2.50 -5.02
C GLU A 152 -3.42 3.53 -4.81
N THR A 153 -4.60 3.10 -4.37
CA THR A 153 -5.79 3.94 -4.28
C THR A 153 -6.77 3.37 -3.25
N GLY A 154 -7.26 4.21 -2.35
CA GLY A 154 -8.40 3.89 -1.47
C GLY A 154 -9.72 4.01 -2.24
N LEU A 155 -10.70 3.17 -1.90
CA LEU A 155 -12.00 3.17 -2.55
C LEU A 155 -13.03 3.86 -1.66
N ASP A 156 -13.38 5.12 -1.95
CA ASP A 156 -14.33 5.89 -1.13
C ASP A 156 -15.70 5.21 -0.97
N ASP A 157 -16.15 4.53 -2.03
CA ASP A 157 -17.41 3.77 -2.04
C ASP A 157 -17.34 2.42 -1.32
N LEU A 158 -16.13 1.98 -0.93
CA LEU A 158 -15.83 0.76 -0.18
C LEU A 158 -14.83 1.10 0.95
N PRO A 159 -15.29 1.80 2.00
CA PRO A 159 -14.41 2.26 3.06
C PRO A 159 -13.61 1.09 3.64
N GLY A 160 -12.33 1.32 3.95
CA GLY A 160 -11.44 0.27 4.46
C GLY A 160 -10.84 -0.65 3.39
N VAL A 161 -11.18 -0.48 2.11
CA VAL A 161 -10.58 -1.22 0.99
C VAL A 161 -9.56 -0.36 0.24
N TYR A 162 -8.35 -0.87 0.10
CA TYR A 162 -7.24 -0.21 -0.59
C TYR A 162 -6.67 -1.11 -1.68
N VAL A 163 -6.60 -0.59 -2.91
CA VAL A 163 -5.92 -1.27 -4.02
C VAL A 163 -4.41 -1.13 -3.84
N ARG A 164 -3.68 -2.24 -3.95
CA ARG A 164 -2.21 -2.23 -3.95
C ARG A 164 -1.69 -1.90 -5.35
N SER A 165 -0.59 -1.16 -5.39
CA SER A 165 0.01 -0.72 -6.64
C SER A 165 0.49 -1.90 -7.48
N SER A 166 0.47 -1.77 -8.81
CA SER A 166 1.11 -2.75 -9.69
C SER A 166 2.62 -2.78 -9.50
N GLY A 167 3.19 -3.98 -9.46
CA GLY A 167 4.62 -4.18 -9.20
C GLY A 167 4.95 -4.35 -7.72
N GLU A 168 3.95 -4.29 -6.84
CA GLU A 168 4.12 -4.43 -5.41
C GLU A 168 4.26 -5.89 -4.99
N LEU A 169 5.00 -6.13 -3.90
CA LEU A 169 5.21 -7.45 -3.33
C LEU A 169 4.16 -7.76 -2.28
N ILE A 170 3.49 -8.90 -2.44
CA ILE A 170 2.53 -9.42 -1.48
C ILE A 170 3.12 -10.67 -0.86
N LEU A 171 3.32 -10.64 0.46
CA LEU A 171 3.78 -11.80 1.22
C LEU A 171 2.70 -12.87 1.23
N LEU A 172 3.10 -14.11 0.95
CA LEU A 172 2.21 -15.25 0.87
C LEU A 172 2.34 -16.12 2.14
N PRO A 173 1.22 -16.67 2.64
CA PRO A 173 1.28 -17.67 3.68
C PRO A 173 1.98 -18.97 3.23
N PRO A 174 2.53 -19.73 4.19
CA PRO A 174 2.74 -19.32 5.58
C PRO A 174 3.93 -18.35 5.70
N HIS A 175 3.72 -17.27 6.44
CA HIS A 175 4.75 -16.27 6.73
C HIS A 175 4.79 -16.04 8.24
N GLU A 176 5.99 -16.03 8.81
CA GLU A 176 6.23 -15.64 10.19
C GLU A 176 7.56 -14.88 10.26
N LEU A 177 7.52 -13.70 10.87
CA LEU A 177 8.66 -12.82 11.03
C LEU A 177 8.75 -12.33 12.47
N ASN A 178 9.79 -12.76 13.16
CA ASN A 178 10.13 -12.33 14.51
C ASN A 178 11.00 -11.08 14.40
N PHE A 179 10.43 -9.91 14.69
CA PHE A 179 11.16 -8.64 14.61
C PHE A 179 12.06 -8.41 15.80
N ASP A 180 11.59 -8.83 16.99
CA ASP A 180 12.33 -8.63 18.21
C ASP A 180 11.94 -9.69 19.26
N SER A 181 12.90 -10.55 19.60
CA SER A 181 12.72 -11.58 20.61
C SER A 181 12.54 -11.01 22.02
N GLU A 182 13.06 -9.81 22.31
CA GLU A 182 12.93 -9.16 23.62
C GLU A 182 11.54 -8.56 23.82
N PHE A 183 10.96 -7.97 22.76
CA PHE A 183 9.62 -7.40 22.81
C PHE A 183 8.53 -8.41 22.46
N GLY A 184 8.91 -9.57 21.91
CA GLY A 184 7.99 -10.62 21.47
C GLY A 184 7.08 -10.14 20.35
N LEU A 185 7.64 -9.35 19.42
CA LEU A 185 6.92 -8.81 18.26
C LEU A 185 7.05 -9.77 17.07
N VAL A 186 5.91 -10.32 16.66
CA VAL A 186 5.79 -11.29 15.58
C VAL A 186 4.80 -10.77 14.55
N ALA A 187 5.17 -10.73 13.28
CA ALA A 187 4.18 -10.60 12.20
C ALA A 187 3.98 -11.95 11.55
N ARG A 188 2.73 -12.36 11.37
CA ARG A 188 2.40 -13.60 10.68
C ARG A 188 1.38 -13.38 9.57
N SER A 189 1.38 -14.27 8.59
CA SER A 189 0.36 -14.30 7.56
C SER A 189 -0.10 -15.72 7.29
N ILE A 190 -1.41 -15.92 7.34
CA ILE A 190 -2.09 -17.20 7.21
C ILE A 190 -3.31 -17.06 6.30
N TYR A 191 -3.79 -18.17 5.75
CA TYR A 191 -5.11 -18.17 5.11
C TYR A 191 -6.20 -18.26 6.19
N GLU A 192 -7.34 -17.58 5.98
CA GLU A 192 -8.50 -17.69 6.88
C GLU A 192 -9.26 -19.02 6.71
N CYS A 193 -9.12 -19.67 5.55
CA CYS A 193 -9.55 -21.05 5.38
C CYS A 193 -8.47 -21.94 6.02
N ASP A 194 -8.80 -22.56 7.15
CA ASP A 194 -7.89 -23.48 7.84
C ASP A 194 -7.43 -24.60 6.88
N ASP A 195 -6.19 -25.06 7.06
CA ASP A 195 -5.57 -26.17 6.32
C ASP A 195 -5.23 -25.96 4.82
N ILE A 196 -5.33 -24.74 4.27
CA ILE A 196 -4.80 -24.47 2.92
C ILE A 196 -3.40 -23.84 2.96
N LEU A 197 -2.51 -24.30 2.08
CA LEU A 197 -1.15 -23.74 1.89
C LEU A 197 -1.06 -22.78 0.70
N ALA A 198 -1.98 -22.90 -0.23
CA ALA A 198 -2.16 -22.02 -1.37
C ALA A 198 -3.59 -22.20 -1.88
N PRO A 199 -4.18 -21.19 -2.54
CA PRO A 199 -5.50 -21.34 -3.12
C PRO A 199 -5.48 -22.30 -4.32
N VAL A 200 -6.62 -22.91 -4.60
CA VAL A 200 -6.79 -23.78 -5.77
C VAL A 200 -6.89 -22.94 -7.05
N ALA A 201 -7.48 -21.76 -6.96
CA ALA A 201 -7.63 -20.81 -8.04
C ALA A 201 -7.70 -19.37 -7.50
N ILE A 202 -7.47 -18.39 -8.38
CA ILE A 202 -7.67 -16.97 -8.09
C ILE A 202 -8.92 -16.49 -8.84
N PRO A 203 -9.91 -15.89 -8.14
CA PRO A 203 -11.12 -15.41 -8.78
C PRO A 203 -10.82 -14.25 -9.75
N TYR A 204 -11.63 -14.11 -10.79
CA TYR A 204 -11.54 -12.96 -11.68
C TYR A 204 -12.00 -11.69 -10.95
N LEU A 205 -11.32 -10.57 -11.22
CA LEU A 205 -11.75 -9.27 -10.71
C LEU A 205 -13.14 -8.92 -11.24
N PRO A 206 -14.16 -8.77 -10.37
CA PRO A 206 -15.51 -8.44 -10.80
C PRO A 206 -15.56 -7.11 -11.56
N ASP A 207 -16.33 -7.04 -12.65
CA ASP A 207 -16.40 -5.84 -13.49
C ASP A 207 -16.88 -4.60 -12.74
N GLY A 208 -17.81 -4.78 -11.79
CA GLY A 208 -18.28 -3.71 -10.91
C GLY A 208 -17.12 -3.12 -10.10
N LEU A 209 -16.35 -3.98 -9.42
CA LEU A 209 -15.19 -3.59 -8.65
C LEU A 209 -14.10 -2.95 -9.53
N ARG A 210 -13.82 -3.53 -10.70
CA ARG A 210 -12.89 -2.97 -11.68
C ARG A 210 -13.28 -1.53 -12.06
N LYS A 211 -14.55 -1.28 -12.36
CA LYS A 211 -15.05 0.06 -12.70
C LYS A 211 -14.88 1.05 -11.55
N MET A 212 -15.12 0.60 -10.32
CA MET A 212 -14.93 1.43 -9.11
C MET A 212 -13.48 1.82 -8.92
N ILE A 213 -12.54 0.86 -9.04
CA ILE A 213 -11.10 1.14 -8.97
C ILE A 213 -10.71 2.19 -10.02
N ARG A 214 -11.15 2.02 -11.28
CA ARG A 214 -10.86 2.99 -12.36
C ARG A 214 -11.49 4.36 -12.13
N ALA A 215 -12.63 4.44 -11.46
CA ALA A 215 -13.22 5.72 -11.09
C ALA A 215 -12.38 6.43 -10.00
N ALA A 216 -11.98 5.70 -8.97
CA ALA A 216 -11.15 6.22 -7.88
C ALA A 216 -9.77 6.70 -8.37
N GLU A 217 -9.11 5.93 -9.25
CA GLU A 217 -7.83 6.34 -9.86
C GLU A 217 -7.96 7.64 -10.65
N ARG A 218 -9.01 7.76 -11.47
CA ARG A 218 -9.27 8.99 -12.25
C ARG A 218 -9.48 10.19 -11.33
N GLN A 219 -10.20 10.01 -10.23
CA GLN A 219 -10.43 11.04 -9.23
C GLN A 219 -9.11 11.45 -8.55
N ALA A 220 -8.33 10.48 -8.08
CA ALA A 220 -7.03 10.73 -7.44
C ALA A 220 -6.04 11.45 -8.38
N LEU A 221 -6.02 11.08 -9.67
CA LEU A 221 -5.22 11.76 -10.68
C LEU A 221 -5.72 13.17 -10.97
N ALA A 222 -7.04 13.37 -11.03
CA ALA A 222 -7.64 14.70 -11.19
C ALA A 222 -7.29 15.61 -10.00
N ASP A 223 -7.34 15.09 -8.78
CA ASP A 223 -7.00 15.85 -7.57
C ASP A 223 -5.52 16.19 -7.48
N LYS A 224 -4.62 15.31 -7.93
CA LYS A 224 -3.19 15.62 -8.10
C LYS A 224 -2.93 16.70 -9.16
N ARG A 225 -3.79 16.78 -10.19
CA ARG A 225 -3.70 17.78 -11.26
C ARG A 225 -4.33 19.11 -10.89
N LYS A 226 -5.28 19.14 -9.94
CA LYS A 226 -5.78 20.41 -9.40
C LYS A 226 -4.55 21.17 -8.91
N PRO A 227 -4.27 22.38 -9.43
CA PRO A 227 -3.18 23.18 -8.91
C PRO A 227 -3.43 23.23 -7.41
N LYS A 228 -2.43 22.87 -6.60
CA LYS A 228 -2.50 23.09 -5.15
C LYS A 228 -2.91 24.55 -5.05
N LEU A 229 -4.17 24.79 -4.73
CA LEU A 229 -4.67 26.09 -4.38
C LEU A 229 -3.77 26.40 -3.19
N ARG A 230 -2.68 27.15 -3.42
CA ARG A 230 -1.91 27.77 -2.37
C ARG A 230 -3.01 28.41 -1.56
N GLY A 231 -3.32 27.86 -0.37
CA GLY A 231 -4.44 28.30 0.44
C GLY A 231 -4.40 29.81 0.36
N GLY A 232 -5.41 30.41 -0.28
CA GLY A 232 -5.35 31.82 -0.62
C GLY A 232 -4.95 32.54 0.66
N VAL A 233 -4.19 33.62 0.63
CA VAL A 233 -3.76 34.22 1.91
C VAL A 233 -4.96 34.72 2.75
N LEU A 234 -6.18 34.71 2.19
CA LEU A 234 -7.43 35.10 2.82
C LEU A 234 -7.80 34.28 4.08
N PRO A 235 -7.86 32.93 4.11
CA PRO A 235 -8.15 32.18 5.34
C PRO A 235 -6.97 32.23 6.33
N GLU A 236 -5.76 32.45 5.84
CA GLU A 236 -4.54 32.58 6.66
C GLU A 236 -4.27 34.01 7.15
N LEU A 237 -5.11 35.00 6.82
CA LEU A 237 -4.79 36.42 7.01
C LEU A 237 -4.66 36.79 8.49
N TYR A 238 -5.45 36.13 9.36
CA TYR A 238 -5.49 36.38 10.80
C TYR A 238 -5.12 35.17 11.66
N THR A 239 -4.61 34.09 11.06
CA THR A 239 -4.15 32.92 11.82
C THR A 239 -2.94 33.27 12.70
N PRO A 240 -2.86 32.80 13.96
CA PRO A 240 -1.67 32.98 14.79
C PRO A 240 -0.39 32.43 14.16
N VAL A 241 0.75 33.06 14.44
CA VAL A 241 2.07 32.75 13.87
C VAL A 241 3.11 32.71 15.00
N ALA A 242 3.72 31.55 15.18
CA ALA A 242 4.82 31.35 16.13
C ALA A 242 6.12 32.02 15.66
N GLU A 243 7.05 32.22 16.60
CA GLU A 243 8.25 33.05 16.45
C GLU A 243 9.04 32.80 15.15
N GLY A 244 9.25 31.53 14.79
CA GLY A 244 10.11 31.09 13.68
C GLY A 244 9.56 31.32 12.26
N GLY A 245 8.36 31.90 12.10
CA GLY A 245 7.71 32.07 10.78
C GLY A 245 7.19 33.48 10.47
N ARG A 246 7.33 34.42 11.40
CA ARG A 246 6.65 35.73 11.38
C ARG A 246 6.95 36.57 10.13
N ASN A 247 8.22 36.72 9.79
CA ASN A 247 8.66 37.50 8.62
C ASN A 247 8.07 36.95 7.32
N ASN A 248 8.13 35.63 7.14
CA ASN A 248 7.58 34.97 5.95
C ASN A 248 6.05 35.05 5.90
N ALA A 249 5.37 34.94 7.04
CA ALA A 249 3.92 35.09 7.13
C ALA A 249 3.47 36.52 6.78
N LEU A 250 4.08 37.55 7.40
CA LEU A 250 3.76 38.94 7.09
C LEU A 250 4.12 39.30 5.64
N ALA A 251 5.22 38.81 5.09
CA ALA A 251 5.56 39.03 3.69
C ALA A 251 4.52 38.42 2.73
N ARG A 252 4.00 37.22 3.03
CA ARG A 252 2.90 36.60 2.25
C ARG A 252 1.61 37.44 2.35
N ARG A 253 1.25 37.89 3.55
CA ARG A 253 0.09 38.75 3.80
C ARG A 253 0.21 40.10 3.10
N ALA A 254 1.39 40.71 3.12
CA ALA A 254 1.69 41.94 2.37
C ALA A 254 1.48 41.75 0.87
N GLY A 255 1.99 40.64 0.31
CA GLY A 255 1.82 40.31 -1.11
C GLY A 255 0.35 40.16 -1.51
N PHE A 256 -0.47 39.59 -0.62
CA PHE A 256 -1.91 39.48 -0.84
C PHE A 256 -2.63 40.82 -0.77
N LEU A 257 -2.33 41.65 0.23
CA LEU A 257 -2.94 42.97 0.40
C LEU A 257 -2.62 43.89 -0.79
N LEU A 258 -1.38 43.86 -1.28
CA LEU A 258 -0.97 44.62 -2.47
C LEU A 258 -1.52 44.01 -3.76
N GLY A 259 -1.35 42.71 -3.96
CA GLY A 259 -1.67 42.05 -5.23
C GLY A 259 -3.15 41.82 -5.47
N VAL A 260 -3.90 41.43 -4.43
CA VAL A 260 -5.30 41.03 -4.52
C VAL A 260 -6.22 42.14 -4.02
N ARG A 261 -5.92 42.78 -2.89
CA ARG A 261 -6.74 43.88 -2.35
C ARG A 261 -6.38 45.26 -2.92
N LYS A 262 -5.30 45.36 -3.70
CA LYS A 262 -4.85 46.59 -4.37
C LYS A 262 -4.67 47.78 -3.42
N LEU A 263 -4.24 47.50 -2.18
CA LEU A 263 -3.94 48.54 -1.20
C LEU A 263 -2.66 49.31 -1.58
N THR A 264 -2.51 50.55 -1.12
CA THR A 264 -1.24 51.29 -1.22
C THR A 264 -0.20 50.75 -0.24
N GLU A 265 1.08 51.15 -0.37
CA GLU A 265 2.13 50.80 0.60
C GLU A 265 1.75 51.23 2.03
N GLU A 266 1.24 52.45 2.17
CA GLU A 266 0.83 53.02 3.47
C GLU A 266 -0.36 52.27 4.08
N GLN A 267 -1.37 51.95 3.27
CA GLN A 267 -2.52 51.16 3.71
C GLN A 267 -2.09 49.74 4.08
N THR A 268 -1.22 49.12 3.29
CA THR A 268 -0.67 47.79 3.56
C THR A 268 0.13 47.78 4.86
N LEU A 269 0.94 48.80 5.12
CA LEU A 269 1.67 48.93 6.38
C LEU A 269 0.72 49.00 7.58
N LYS A 270 -0.34 49.81 7.49
CA LYS A 270 -1.34 49.93 8.56
C LYS A 270 -1.99 48.58 8.88
N GLU A 271 -2.42 47.85 7.85
CA GLU A 271 -3.01 46.52 7.99
C GLU A 271 -2.01 45.49 8.56
N LEU A 272 -0.76 45.51 8.10
CA LEU A 272 0.26 44.59 8.60
C LEU A 272 0.61 44.84 10.07
N LEU A 273 0.52 46.08 10.56
CA LEU A 273 0.72 46.40 11.97
C LEU A 273 -0.39 45.80 12.84
N ASP A 274 -1.66 45.90 12.40
CA ASP A 274 -2.79 45.28 13.09
C ASP A 274 -2.67 43.75 13.09
N ILE A 275 -2.34 43.16 11.94
CA ILE A 275 -2.09 41.72 11.79
C ILE A 275 -0.92 41.26 12.66
N ASN A 276 0.18 42.02 12.71
CA ASN A 276 1.35 41.69 13.53
C ASN A 276 1.00 41.65 15.02
N GLN A 277 0.23 42.63 15.51
CA GLN A 277 -0.20 42.67 16.91
C GLN A 277 -1.14 41.51 17.27
N ARG A 278 -2.07 41.16 16.38
CA ARG A 278 -3.06 40.11 16.66
C ARG A 278 -2.51 38.70 16.49
N CYS A 279 -1.59 38.50 15.55
CA CYS A 279 -1.25 37.17 15.09
C CYS A 279 0.19 36.74 15.41
N CYS A 280 1.17 37.65 15.50
CA CYS A 280 2.56 37.25 15.70
C CYS A 280 2.89 37.12 17.20
N GLN A 281 3.49 35.99 17.59
CA GLN A 281 3.86 35.72 18.97
C GLN A 281 5.37 35.41 19.07
N PRO A 282 6.20 36.32 19.63
CA PRO A 282 5.88 37.71 19.96
C PRO A 282 5.70 38.60 18.71
N PRO A 283 5.09 39.80 18.81
CA PRO A 283 5.00 40.73 17.70
C PRO A 283 6.39 41.16 17.19
N LEU A 284 6.52 41.39 15.88
CA LEU A 284 7.73 41.97 15.29
C LEU A 284 7.83 43.47 15.56
N GLY A 285 9.05 44.01 15.52
CA GLY A 285 9.28 45.44 15.71
C GLY A 285 8.70 46.29 14.57
N LEU A 286 8.30 47.53 14.87
CA LEU A 286 7.74 48.46 13.89
C LEU A 286 8.61 48.60 12.63
N CYS A 287 9.93 48.72 12.81
CA CYS A 287 10.89 48.86 11.72
C CYS A 287 10.91 47.62 10.81
N GLU A 288 10.79 46.42 11.39
CA GLU A 288 10.77 45.16 10.62
C GLU A 288 9.51 45.06 9.77
N VAL A 289 8.34 45.35 10.35
CA VAL A 289 7.06 45.35 9.63
C VAL A 289 7.06 46.39 8.49
N ARG A 290 7.61 47.59 8.74
CA ARG A 290 7.79 48.63 7.73
C ARG A 290 8.70 48.18 6.59
N ASN A 291 9.83 47.52 6.92
CA ASN A 291 10.76 47.01 5.91
C ASN A 291 10.12 45.91 5.05
N ILE A 292 9.29 45.04 5.63
CA ILE A 292 8.54 44.02 4.90
C ILE A 292 7.56 44.68 3.93
N ALA A 293 6.72 45.61 4.40
CA ALA A 293 5.74 46.32 3.57
C ALA A 293 6.40 46.99 2.37
N ARG A 294 7.47 47.76 2.62
CA ARG A 294 8.26 48.45 1.59
C ARG A 294 8.92 47.49 0.60
N SER A 295 9.53 46.41 1.09
CA SER A 295 10.22 45.42 0.25
C SER A 295 9.24 44.75 -0.73
N ILE A 296 8.06 44.37 -0.25
CA ILE A 296 7.03 43.74 -1.07
C ILE A 296 6.38 44.74 -2.03
N ALA A 297 6.09 45.97 -1.58
CA ALA A 297 5.58 47.04 -2.45
C ALA A 297 6.54 47.35 -3.61
N LYS A 298 7.84 47.48 -3.32
CA LYS A 298 8.88 47.69 -4.33
C LYS A 298 8.94 46.53 -5.34
N LYS A 299 8.82 45.28 -4.85
CA LYS A 299 8.77 44.11 -5.72
C LYS A 299 7.51 44.10 -6.60
N HIS A 300 6.36 44.45 -6.03
CA HIS A 300 5.10 44.51 -6.77
C HIS A 300 5.14 45.57 -7.86
N HIS A 301 5.66 46.78 -7.58
CA HIS A 301 5.77 47.84 -8.58
C HIS A 301 6.67 47.48 -9.78
N ARG A 302 7.59 46.53 -9.62
CA ARG A 302 8.49 46.07 -10.69
C ARG A 302 7.90 44.95 -11.55
N HIS A 303 6.92 44.20 -11.04
CA HIS A 303 6.52 42.90 -11.62
C HIS A 303 5.00 42.67 -11.69
N GLY A 304 4.17 43.56 -11.15
CA GLY A 304 2.71 43.45 -11.11
C GLY A 304 2.04 44.68 -11.67
#